data_AF-A0A0U0WFC2-F1
#
_entry.id   AF-A0A0U0WFC2-F1
#
_cell.length_a   1.000
_cell.length_b   1.000
_cell.length_c   1.000
_cell.angle_alpha   90.00
_cell.angle_beta   90.00
_cell.angle_gamma   90.00
#
_symmetry.space_group_name_H-M   'P 1'
#
loop_
_entity.id
_entity.type
_entity.pdbx_description
1 polymer ?
#
loop_
_entity_poly.entity_id
_entity_poly.type
_entity_poly.pdbx_seq_one_letter_code
_entity_poly.pdbx_strand_id
1 'polypeptide(L)'
;MSGPDLQLGRGEVAPVRQRSHDRPAGLDNPRSPRRRSGIPNFEKFAWLFMRFSGVVLVVLALGHLFITLMWDDGVYRIDFNFVAQRWGSPFWQTWDLLLLWLAQLHGGNGMRIIIDDYSRKDSTRFWLNSLLAVSMLFTLTLGTYVIMTFDPNIGS
;
A
#
# COMPACT_ATOMS: atom_id res chain seq x y z
N MET A 1 -28.01 -26.58 -27.63
CA MET A 1 -26.56 -26.86 -27.50
C MET A 1 -26.37 -27.72 -26.27
N SER A 2 -26.35 -29.05 -26.44
CA SER A 2 -26.15 -30.02 -25.37
C SER A 2 -24.72 -29.89 -24.84
N GLY A 3 -24.56 -29.70 -23.52
CA GLY A 3 -23.23 -29.79 -22.91
C GLY A 3 -22.74 -31.24 -22.96
N PRO A 4 -21.42 -31.49 -22.90
CA PRO A 4 -20.93 -32.85 -22.75
C PRO A 4 -21.44 -33.38 -21.41
N ASP A 5 -22.30 -34.39 -21.44
CA ASP A 5 -22.57 -35.23 -20.29
C ASP A 5 -21.22 -35.78 -19.84
N LEU A 6 -20.78 -35.39 -18.64
CA LEU A 6 -19.60 -35.98 -18.00
C LEU A 6 -19.95 -37.43 -17.68
N GLN A 7 -19.82 -38.32 -18.67
CA GLN A 7 -19.74 -39.75 -18.45
C GLN A 7 -18.45 -40.00 -17.68
N LEU A 8 -18.50 -39.84 -16.35
CA LEU A 8 -17.45 -40.32 -15.47
C LEU A 8 -17.31 -41.82 -15.72
N GLY A 9 -16.15 -42.25 -16.20
CA GLY A 9 -15.86 -43.67 -16.40
C GLY A 9 -16.01 -44.42 -15.08
N ARG A 10 -16.33 -45.72 -15.12
CA ARG A 10 -16.40 -46.55 -13.90
C ARG A 10 -15.04 -46.47 -13.17
N GLY A 11 -15.01 -45.78 -12.02
CA GLY A 11 -13.81 -45.54 -11.21
C GLY A 11 -13.34 -44.08 -11.10
N GLU A 12 -13.95 -43.14 -11.83
CA GLU A 12 -13.57 -41.73 -11.79
C GLU A 12 -14.35 -40.97 -10.71
N VAL A 13 -13.64 -40.43 -9.71
CA VAL A 13 -14.25 -39.69 -8.59
C VAL A 13 -14.51 -38.23 -8.98
N ALA A 14 -15.69 -37.72 -8.66
CA ALA A 14 -16.05 -36.33 -8.95
C ALA A 14 -15.08 -35.33 -8.27
N PRO A 15 -14.59 -34.30 -9.00
CA PRO A 15 -13.65 -33.35 -8.44
C PRO A 15 -14.32 -32.47 -7.37
N VAL A 16 -13.69 -32.37 -6.19
CA VAL A 16 -14.12 -31.45 -5.14
C VAL A 16 -13.91 -30.01 -5.60
N ARG A 17 -15.01 -29.26 -5.75
CA ARG A 17 -14.99 -27.87 -6.23
C ARG A 17 -14.71 -26.84 -5.13
N GLN A 18 -14.87 -27.21 -3.86
CA GLN A 18 -14.68 -26.32 -2.73
C GLN A 18 -13.19 -26.07 -2.46
N ARG A 19 -12.76 -24.80 -2.45
CA ARG A 19 -11.36 -24.40 -2.21
C ARG A 19 -11.06 -24.08 -0.75
N SER A 20 -12.01 -23.49 -0.04
CA SER A 20 -11.93 -23.16 1.39
C SER A 20 -13.33 -23.17 2.02
N HIS A 21 -13.41 -23.16 3.35
CA HIS A 21 -14.70 -23.12 4.05
C HIS A 21 -15.48 -21.83 3.73
N ASP A 22 -14.78 -20.71 3.62
CA ASP A 22 -15.39 -19.38 3.43
C ASP A 22 -15.61 -18.99 1.95
N ARG A 23 -15.28 -19.88 0.99
CA ARG A 23 -15.41 -19.61 -0.45
C ARG A 23 -16.42 -20.55 -1.11
N PRO A 24 -17.64 -20.07 -1.42
CA PRO A 24 -18.66 -20.90 -2.07
C PRO A 24 -18.21 -21.32 -3.48
N ALA A 25 -18.30 -22.62 -3.76
CA ALA A 25 -17.84 -23.22 -5.03
C ALA A 25 -18.54 -22.65 -6.28
N GLY A 26 -19.73 -22.08 -6.12
CA GLY A 26 -20.48 -21.42 -7.20
C GLY A 26 -19.83 -20.14 -7.73
N LEU A 27 -18.98 -19.46 -6.95
CA LEU A 27 -18.28 -18.25 -7.40
C LEU A 27 -17.31 -18.54 -8.55
N ASP A 28 -16.66 -19.71 -8.52
CA ASP A 28 -15.67 -20.12 -9.52
C ASP A 28 -16.29 -20.95 -10.66
N ASN A 29 -17.62 -21.01 -10.77
CA ASN A 29 -18.31 -21.75 -11.84
C ASN A 29 -17.99 -21.15 -13.22
N PRO A 30 -17.54 -21.93 -14.22
CA PRO A 30 -17.22 -21.41 -15.57
C PRO A 30 -18.37 -20.68 -16.27
N ARG A 31 -19.63 -20.99 -15.90
CA ARG A 31 -20.83 -20.38 -16.47
C ARG A 31 -21.42 -19.26 -15.60
N SER A 32 -20.81 -18.93 -14.46
CA SER A 32 -21.30 -17.82 -13.64
C SER A 32 -21.05 -16.47 -14.32
N PRO A 33 -22.02 -15.54 -14.32
CA PRO A 33 -21.79 -14.18 -14.78
C PRO A 33 -20.69 -13.52 -13.94
N ARG A 34 -19.58 -13.12 -14.57
CA ARG A 34 -18.51 -12.38 -13.89
C ARG A 34 -18.93 -10.92 -13.74
N ARG A 35 -19.40 -10.56 -12.55
CA ARG A 35 -19.59 -9.16 -12.17
C ARG A 35 -18.27 -8.63 -11.62
N ARG A 36 -17.97 -7.35 -11.88
CA ARG A 36 -16.84 -6.67 -11.22
C ARG A 36 -17.14 -6.63 -9.72
N SER A 37 -16.29 -7.29 -8.94
CA SER A 37 -16.30 -7.16 -7.48
C SER A 37 -15.58 -5.88 -7.09
N GLY A 38 -16.13 -5.10 -6.16
CA GLY A 38 -15.49 -3.90 -5.60
C GLY A 38 -16.09 -2.56 -6.05
N ILE A 39 -15.41 -1.47 -5.66
CA ILE A 39 -15.87 -0.09 -5.88
C ILE A 39 -15.68 0.29 -7.36
N PRO A 40 -16.70 0.87 -8.04
CA PRO A 40 -16.59 1.30 -9.43
C PRO A 40 -15.43 2.30 -9.62
N ASN A 41 -14.66 2.14 -10.70
CA ASN A 41 -13.54 3.01 -11.09
C ASN A 41 -12.38 3.14 -10.08
N PHE A 42 -12.43 2.48 -8.93
CA PHE A 42 -11.38 2.59 -7.92
C PHE A 42 -10.01 2.20 -8.47
N GLU A 43 -9.91 1.08 -9.17
CA GLU A 43 -8.64 0.62 -9.77
C GLU A 43 -8.11 1.60 -10.83
N LYS A 44 -8.98 2.32 -11.54
CA LYS A 44 -8.55 3.36 -12.48
C LYS A 44 -7.88 4.51 -11.73
N PHE A 45 -8.48 4.99 -10.64
CA PHE A 45 -7.92 6.07 -9.84
C PHE A 45 -6.65 5.63 -9.09
N ALA A 46 -6.65 4.42 -8.52
CA ALA A 46 -5.46 3.84 -7.89
C ALA A 46 -4.32 3.70 -8.91
N TRP A 47 -4.63 3.27 -10.14
CA TRP A 47 -3.64 3.21 -11.22
C TRP A 47 -3.05 4.59 -11.52
N LEU A 48 -3.89 5.60 -11.75
CA LEU A 48 -3.43 6.97 -12.04
C LEU A 48 -2.60 7.53 -10.89
N PHE A 49 -3.08 7.36 -9.65
CA PHE A 49 -2.39 7.75 -8.44
C PHE A 49 -0.97 7.20 -8.40
N MET A 50 -0.77 5.89 -8.63
CA MET A 50 0.57 5.29 -8.62
C MET A 50 1.53 5.92 -9.63
N ARG A 51 1.03 6.35 -10.81
CA ARG A 51 1.89 6.94 -11.85
C ARG A 51 2.30 8.35 -11.46
N PHE A 52 1.31 9.19 -11.12
CA PHE A 52 1.59 10.58 -10.77
C PHE A 52 2.37 10.70 -9.46
N SER A 53 1.99 9.95 -8.42
CA SER A 53 2.74 9.91 -7.16
C SER A 53 4.15 9.38 -7.36
N GLY A 54 4.36 8.35 -8.21
CA GLY A 54 5.69 7.83 -8.51
C GLY A 54 6.62 8.90 -9.10
N VAL A 55 6.14 9.67 -10.08
CA VAL A 55 6.93 10.77 -10.68
C VAL A 55 7.28 11.83 -9.65
N VAL A 56 6.32 12.24 -8.81
CA VAL A 56 6.58 13.22 -7.75
C VAL A 56 7.56 12.66 -6.71
N LEU A 57 7.41 11.38 -6.35
CA LEU A 57 8.27 10.70 -5.39
C LEU A 57 9.72 10.55 -5.87
N VAL A 58 9.97 10.46 -7.17
CA VAL A 58 11.36 10.50 -7.68
C VAL A 58 12.06 11.77 -7.22
N VAL A 59 11.41 12.93 -7.33
CA VAL A 59 11.99 14.21 -6.89
C VAL A 59 12.06 14.28 -5.37
N LEU A 60 10.96 13.95 -4.68
CA LEU A 60 10.89 14.08 -3.22
C LEU A 60 11.87 13.14 -2.51
N ALA A 61 11.88 11.86 -2.90
CA ALA A 61 12.69 10.83 -2.24
C ALA A 61 14.17 10.98 -2.61
N LEU A 62 14.52 11.17 -3.89
CA LEU A 62 15.92 11.36 -4.26
C LEU A 62 16.48 12.67 -3.70
N GLY A 63 15.70 13.75 -3.72
CA GLY A 63 16.09 15.00 -3.09
C GLY A 63 16.32 14.83 -1.58
N HIS A 64 15.42 14.13 -0.89
CA HIS A 64 15.56 13.81 0.53
C HIS A 64 16.83 12.96 0.81
N LEU A 65 17.09 11.93 0.01
CA LEU A 65 18.29 11.10 0.15
C LEU A 65 19.58 11.89 -0.15
N PHE A 66 19.57 12.75 -1.17
CA PHE A 66 20.73 13.55 -1.54
C PHE A 66 21.13 14.51 -0.41
N ILE A 67 20.18 15.27 0.13
CA ILE A 67 20.50 16.24 1.20
C ILE A 67 20.90 15.56 2.52
N THR A 68 20.45 14.33 2.77
CA THR A 68 20.74 13.61 4.01
C THR A 68 22.03 12.80 3.92
N LEU A 69 22.38 12.29 2.73
CA LEU A 69 23.51 11.37 2.58
C LEU A 69 24.74 11.98 1.89
N MET A 70 24.54 12.91 0.94
CA MET A 70 25.62 13.36 0.06
C MET A 70 25.99 14.83 0.25
N TRP A 71 25.08 15.64 0.78
CA TRP A 71 25.30 17.07 0.99
C TRP A 71 26.06 17.34 2.30
N ASP A 72 27.04 18.25 2.23
CA ASP A 72 27.98 18.58 3.30
C ASP A 72 28.68 17.32 3.87
N ASP A 73 28.50 17.04 5.17
CA ASP A 73 29.09 15.90 5.88
C ASP A 73 28.12 14.70 5.96
N GLY A 74 27.09 14.68 5.10
CA GLY A 74 26.13 13.58 5.00
C GLY A 74 25.46 13.24 6.33
N VAL A 75 25.48 11.95 6.70
CA VAL A 75 24.86 11.46 7.94
C VAL A 75 25.55 11.96 9.21
N TYR A 76 26.81 12.37 9.15
CA TYR A 76 27.60 12.73 10.33
C TYR A 76 27.20 14.07 10.94
N ARG A 77 26.47 14.91 10.19
CA ARG A 77 25.91 16.18 10.68
C ARG A 77 24.47 16.08 11.20
N ILE A 78 23.83 14.92 11.08
CA ILE A 78 22.40 14.77 11.40
C ILE A 78 22.23 14.64 12.91
N ASP A 79 21.77 15.70 13.55
CA ASP A 79 21.38 15.75 14.94
C ASP A 79 20.01 16.47 15.11
N PHE A 80 19.60 16.69 16.36
CA PHE A 80 18.36 17.43 16.65
C PHE A 80 18.38 18.86 16.08
N ASN A 81 19.51 19.55 16.17
CA ASN A 81 19.64 20.93 15.71
C ASN A 81 19.52 21.03 14.19
N PHE A 82 20.08 20.07 13.46
CA PHE A 82 19.89 19.95 12.02
C PHE A 82 18.41 19.81 11.64
N VAL A 83 17.67 18.93 12.33
CA VAL A 83 16.23 18.77 12.10
C VAL A 83 15.48 20.06 12.47
N ALA A 84 15.80 20.67 13.61
CA ALA A 84 15.17 21.91 14.08
C ALA A 84 15.38 23.08 13.10
N GLN A 85 16.59 23.25 12.58
CA GLN A 85 16.90 24.28 11.59
C GLN A 85 16.16 24.03 10.27
N ARG A 86 16.13 22.77 9.81
CA ARG A 86 15.45 22.39 8.56
C ARG A 86 13.94 22.60 8.68
N TRP A 87 13.32 22.09 9.74
CA TRP A 87 11.90 22.29 10.02
C TRP A 87 11.56 23.71 10.50
N GLY A 88 12.54 24.59 10.71
CA GLY A 88 12.30 26.03 10.85
C GLY A 88 11.77 26.71 9.58
N SER A 89 11.85 26.04 8.42
CA SER A 89 11.31 26.54 7.15
C SER A 89 10.03 25.79 6.71
N PRO A 90 8.95 26.50 6.35
CA PRO A 90 7.72 25.89 5.84
C PRO A 90 7.93 25.03 4.58
N PHE A 91 8.97 25.34 3.80
CA PHE A 91 9.31 24.56 2.61
C PHE A 91 9.66 23.11 2.97
N TRP A 92 10.53 22.90 3.97
CA TRP A 92 10.98 21.57 4.35
C TRP A 92 9.92 20.78 5.10
N GLN A 93 9.10 21.45 5.93
CA GLN A 93 7.93 20.81 6.55
C GLN A 93 6.97 20.29 5.47
N THR A 94 6.66 21.11 4.46
CA THR A 94 5.79 20.71 3.35
C THR A 94 6.42 19.58 2.52
N TRP A 95 7.72 19.65 2.25
CA TRP A 95 8.46 18.61 1.54
C TRP A 95 8.36 17.25 2.25
N ASP A 96 8.65 17.21 3.55
CA ASP A 96 8.63 15.97 4.33
C ASP A 96 7.21 15.46 4.55
N LEU A 97 6.22 16.34 4.72
CA LEU A 97 4.83 15.96 4.82
C LEU A 97 4.33 15.34 3.50
N LEU A 98 4.64 15.96 2.36
CA LEU A 98 4.32 15.39 1.05
C LEU A 98 5.03 14.06 0.81
N LEU A 99 6.32 13.96 1.17
CA LEU A 99 7.07 12.72 1.06
C LEU A 99 6.45 11.62 1.93
N LEU A 100 6.09 11.90 3.19
CA LEU A 100 5.43 10.97 4.09
C LEU A 100 4.11 10.45 3.49
N TRP A 101 3.23 11.37 3.09
CA TRP A 101 1.91 11.00 2.59
C TRP A 101 1.98 10.25 1.27
N LEU A 102 2.74 10.77 0.30
CA LEU A 102 2.85 10.14 -1.00
C LEU A 102 3.57 8.81 -0.92
N ALA A 103 4.66 8.69 -0.15
CA ALA A 103 5.41 7.44 -0.05
C ALA A 103 4.58 6.35 0.65
N GLN A 104 3.90 6.69 1.75
CA GLN A 104 3.09 5.72 2.48
C GLN A 104 1.87 5.25 1.66
N LEU A 105 1.18 6.16 0.98
CA LEU A 105 0.04 5.80 0.13
C LEU A 105 0.48 5.03 -1.12
N HIS A 106 1.59 5.41 -1.75
CA HIS A 106 2.15 4.73 -2.90
C HIS A 106 2.62 3.31 -2.53
N GLY A 107 3.45 3.19 -1.50
CA GLY A 107 3.92 1.92 -0.97
C GLY A 107 2.77 1.04 -0.48
N GLY A 108 1.79 1.62 0.22
CA GLY A 108 0.61 0.94 0.71
C GLY A 108 -0.25 0.36 -0.42
N ASN A 109 -0.53 1.12 -1.47
CA ASN A 109 -1.26 0.58 -2.61
C ASN A 109 -0.44 -0.47 -3.38
N GLY A 110 0.89 -0.32 -3.48
CA GLY A 110 1.76 -1.37 -4.03
C GLY A 110 1.69 -2.67 -3.23
N MET A 111 1.79 -2.57 -1.90
CA MET A 111 1.68 -3.70 -0.99
C MET A 111 0.30 -4.38 -1.06
N ARG A 112 -0.79 -3.62 -1.25
CA ARG A 112 -2.12 -4.18 -1.49
C ARG A 112 -2.12 -5.13 -2.69
N ILE A 113 -1.53 -4.72 -3.80
CA ILE A 113 -1.45 -5.56 -5.02
C ILE A 113 -0.62 -6.83 -4.73
N ILE A 114 0.52 -6.70 -4.06
CA ILE A 114 1.35 -7.86 -3.67
C ILE A 114 0.55 -8.82 -2.78
N ILE A 115 -0.14 -8.31 -1.75
CA ILE A 115 -0.97 -9.14 -0.88
C ILE A 115 -2.05 -9.87 -1.68
N ASP A 116 -2.71 -9.17 -2.60
CA ASP A 116 -3.80 -9.70 -3.42
C ASP A 116 -3.31 -10.81 -4.38
N ASP A 117 -2.10 -10.69 -4.92
CA ASP A 117 -1.52 -11.65 -5.86
C ASP A 117 -0.90 -12.87 -5.15
N TYR A 118 -0.31 -12.70 -3.97
CA TYR A 118 0.44 -13.76 -3.28
C TYR A 118 -0.34 -14.46 -2.15
N SER A 119 -1.47 -13.91 -1.71
CA SER A 119 -2.29 -14.55 -0.67
C SER A 119 -3.17 -15.66 -1.24
N ARG A 120 -2.91 -16.90 -0.83
CA ARG A 120 -3.66 -18.08 -1.31
C ARG A 120 -5.04 -18.27 -0.67
N LYS A 121 -5.27 -17.73 0.53
CA LYS A 121 -6.52 -17.88 1.29
C LYS A 121 -7.16 -16.52 1.53
N ASP A 122 -8.49 -16.45 1.41
CA ASP A 122 -9.26 -15.23 1.63
C ASP A 122 -9.08 -14.68 3.05
N SER A 123 -8.96 -15.54 4.07
CA SER A 123 -8.69 -15.13 5.45
C SER A 123 -7.29 -14.52 5.66
N THR A 124 -6.26 -15.10 5.04
CA THR A 124 -4.90 -14.54 5.07
C THR A 124 -4.87 -13.16 4.40
N ARG A 125 -5.51 -13.04 3.23
CA ARG A 125 -5.64 -11.77 2.51
C ARG A 125 -6.34 -10.70 3.37
N PHE A 126 -7.39 -11.07 4.09
CA PHE A 126 -8.10 -10.16 5.01
C PHE A 126 -7.22 -9.65 6.14
N TRP A 127 -6.49 -10.53 6.82
CA TRP A 127 -5.61 -10.13 7.93
C TRP A 127 -4.43 -9.29 7.48
N LEU A 128 -3.80 -9.64 6.34
CA LEU A 128 -2.69 -8.86 5.79
C LEU A 128 -3.13 -7.46 5.37
N ASN A 129 -4.28 -7.32 4.71
CA ASN A 129 -4.81 -6.00 4.35
C ASN A 129 -5.22 -5.19 5.58
N SER A 130 -5.77 -5.82 6.61
CA SER A 130 -6.09 -5.16 7.89
C SER A 130 -4.83 -4.63 8.58
N LEU A 131 -3.78 -5.46 8.66
CA LEU A 131 -2.49 -5.06 9.24
C LEU A 131 -1.85 -3.91 8.45
N LEU A 132 -1.89 -3.99 7.12
CA LEU A 132 -1.41 -2.93 6.25
C LEU A 132 -2.16 -1.62 6.52
N ALA A 133 -3.49 -1.64 6.59
CA ALA A 133 -4.30 -0.45 6.86
C ALA A 133 -3.98 0.18 8.22
N VAL A 134 -3.85 -0.64 9.28
CA VAL A 134 -3.48 -0.17 10.63
C VAL A 134 -2.08 0.46 10.62
N SER A 135 -1.11 -0.19 9.98
CA SER A 135 0.26 0.34 9.86
C SER A 135 0.27 1.68 9.11
N MET A 136 -0.45 1.79 8.00
CA MET A 136 -0.57 3.03 7.24
C MET A 136 -1.16 4.15 8.09
N LEU A 137 -2.27 3.89 8.79
CA LEU A 137 -2.91 4.88 9.64
C LEU A 137 -1.98 5.34 10.77
N PHE A 138 -1.32 4.39 11.44
CA PHE A 138 -0.38 4.69 12.50
C PHE A 138 0.77 5.57 12.02
N THR A 139 1.47 5.17 10.95
CA THR A 139 2.62 5.92 10.42
C THR A 139 2.24 7.31 9.91
N LEU A 140 1.12 7.43 9.17
CA LEU A 140 0.64 8.73 8.69
C LEU A 140 0.27 9.65 9.84
N THR A 141 -0.46 9.14 10.84
CA THR A 141 -0.92 9.96 11.97
C THR A 141 0.26 10.40 12.82
N LEU A 142 1.14 9.47 13.19
CA LEU A 142 2.30 9.77 14.01
C LEU A 142 3.25 10.73 13.30
N GLY A 143 3.59 10.47 12.04
CA GLY A 143 4.49 11.35 11.27
C GLY A 143 3.90 12.74 11.05
N THR A 144 2.61 12.83 10.72
CA THR A 144 1.93 14.12 10.57
C THR A 144 1.90 14.89 11.89
N TYR A 145 1.58 14.21 12.99
CA TYR A 145 1.59 14.80 14.33
C TYR A 145 2.97 15.37 14.66
N VAL A 146 4.03 14.55 14.52
CA VAL A 146 5.41 14.97 14.81
C VAL A 146 5.82 16.20 14.00
N ILE A 147 5.50 16.27 12.71
CA ILE A 147 5.86 17.43 11.86
C ILE A 147 5.06 18.67 12.28
N MET A 148 3.75 18.53 12.50
CA MET A 148 2.85 19.67 12.72
C MET A 148 2.94 20.24 14.14
N THR A 149 3.34 19.43 15.12
CA THR A 149 3.48 19.86 16.52
C THR A 149 4.94 19.94 16.95
N PHE A 150 5.88 20.02 16.00
CA PHE A 150 7.29 20.15 16.32
C PHE A 150 7.58 21.50 16.97
N ASP A 151 8.21 21.47 18.14
CA ASP A 151 8.70 22.67 18.83
C ASP A 151 10.21 22.49 19.11
N PRO A 152 11.09 23.37 18.60
CA PRO A 152 12.51 23.30 18.89
C PRO A 152 12.90 23.82 20.29
N ASN A 153 12.01 24.51 21.01
CA ASN A 153 12.32 25.25 22.24
C ASN A 153 11.85 24.56 23.54
N ILE A 154 11.74 23.23 23.55
CA ILE A 154 11.13 22.45 24.65
C ILE A 154 11.96 22.43 25.96
N GLY A 155 12.92 23.34 26.15
CA GLY A 155 13.84 23.36 27.28
C GLY A 155 14.35 24.75 27.71
N SER A 156 13.69 25.84 27.30
CA SER A 156 13.95 27.20 27.82
C SER A 156 12.93 27.62 28.87
#